data_AF-A0AB37W8H9-F1
#
_entry.id   AF-A0AB37W8H9-F1
#
_cell.length_a   1.000
_cell.length_b   1.000
_cell.length_c   1.000
_cell.angle_alpha   90.00
_cell.angle_beta   90.00
_cell.angle_gamma   90.00
#
_symmetry.space_group_name_H-M   'P 1'
#
loop_
_entity.id
_entity.type
_entity.pdbx_description
1 polymer ?
#
loop_
_entity_poly.entity_id
_entity_poly.type
_entity_poly.pdbx_seq_one_letter_code
_entity_poly.pdbx_strand_id
1 'polypeptide(L)'
;MTEYWHPNASDSDMEAAWDAINTNAMAITLEDGFAKRMSLPPSTRFPWDTERSIYYIKGIHDLHCLKLVRKAIVSKHKGDPRPFNLLHIYHCLDGLRQDIMCTADDTPMPAPVAHQGGDGQLRRCRDWDKLISWATRPDQHACYEFDDYREATNTLENFAFCPPESPYRKFQEAYFQYHGHKDAYEQSVDREEIVVF
;
A
#
# COMPACT_ATOMS: atom_id res chain seq x y z
N MET A 1 2.26 17.46 -2.53
CA MET A 1 2.59 17.14 -1.13
C MET A 1 1.30 17.21 -0.33
N THR A 2 1.03 16.24 0.54
CA THR A 2 -0.24 16.15 1.28
C THR A 2 0.02 16.52 2.74
N GLU A 3 -1.00 16.95 3.48
CA GLU A 3 -0.90 17.16 4.93
C GLU A 3 -0.62 15.86 5.72
N TYR A 4 -0.82 14.70 5.07
CA TYR A 4 -0.65 13.37 5.65
C TYR A 4 0.79 12.85 5.51
N TRP A 5 1.57 13.43 4.58
CA TRP A 5 3.00 13.21 4.42
C TRP A 5 3.65 14.29 3.53
N HIS A 6 4.74 14.89 4.04
CA HIS A 6 5.72 15.62 3.22
C HIS A 6 7.08 15.72 3.95
N PRO A 7 8.21 15.88 3.23
CA PRO A 7 9.56 15.89 3.83
C PRO A 7 9.76 16.91 4.95
N ASN A 8 9.04 18.03 4.89
CA ASN A 8 9.14 19.13 5.85
C ASN A 8 8.09 19.05 6.98
N ALA A 9 7.32 17.96 7.10
CA ALA A 9 6.23 17.86 8.06
C ALA A 9 6.78 17.47 9.43
N SER A 10 6.27 18.08 10.50
CA SER A 10 6.51 17.52 11.83
C SER A 10 5.68 16.25 12.03
N ASP A 11 6.19 15.30 12.81
CA ASP A 11 5.42 14.12 13.21
C ASP A 11 4.08 14.51 13.84
N SER A 12 4.06 15.58 14.64
CA SER A 12 2.84 16.06 15.29
C SER A 12 1.77 16.52 14.31
N ASP A 13 2.17 17.23 13.25
CA ASP A 13 1.23 17.72 12.23
C ASP A 13 0.64 16.53 11.45
N MET A 14 1.49 15.57 11.08
CA MET A 14 1.05 14.34 10.42
C MET A 14 0.12 13.52 11.32
N GLU A 15 0.45 13.34 12.62
CA GLU A 15 -0.45 12.68 13.57
C GLU A 15 -1.81 13.36 13.63
N ALA A 16 -1.84 14.69 13.72
CA ALA A 16 -3.08 15.46 13.80
C ALA A 16 -3.93 15.30 12.53
N ALA A 17 -3.31 15.37 11.34
CA ALA A 17 -3.99 15.17 10.07
C ALA A 17 -4.60 13.76 9.97
N TRP A 18 -3.84 12.73 10.33
CA TRP A 18 -4.33 11.35 10.31
C TRP A 18 -5.44 11.10 11.34
N ASP A 19 -5.31 11.62 12.56
CA ASP A 19 -6.34 11.48 13.60
C ASP A 19 -7.65 12.17 13.19
N ALA A 20 -7.59 13.31 12.46
CA ALA A 20 -8.75 14.05 11.96
C ALA A 20 -9.59 13.30 10.91
N ILE A 21 -9.05 12.25 10.26
CA ILE A 21 -9.82 11.44 9.30
C ILE A 21 -10.97 10.73 10.01
N ASN A 22 -12.21 11.16 9.73
CA ASN A 22 -13.42 10.57 10.32
C ASN A 22 -13.79 9.25 9.61
N THR A 23 -13.77 8.15 10.35
CA THR A 23 -14.17 6.80 9.88
C THR A 23 -15.45 6.29 10.55
N ASN A 24 -16.22 7.18 11.22
CA ASN A 24 -17.41 6.78 11.99
C ASN A 24 -18.59 6.32 11.12
N ALA A 25 -18.61 6.68 9.83
CA ALA A 25 -19.63 6.24 8.87
C ALA A 25 -19.46 4.76 8.43
N MET A 26 -18.70 3.96 9.18
CA MET A 26 -18.33 2.59 8.82
C MET A 26 -19.52 1.62 8.82
N ALA A 27 -20.43 1.75 9.77
CA ALA A 27 -21.53 0.81 9.95
C ALA A 27 -22.79 1.31 9.24
N ILE A 28 -23.38 0.43 8.42
CA ILE A 28 -24.66 0.65 7.76
C ILE A 28 -25.62 -0.50 8.08
N THR A 29 -26.90 -0.31 7.80
CA THR A 29 -27.90 -1.38 7.84
C THR A 29 -28.46 -1.61 6.46
N LEU A 30 -28.65 -2.89 6.10
CA LEU A 30 -29.30 -3.30 4.86
C LEU A 30 -30.48 -4.19 5.20
N GLU A 31 -31.56 -4.08 4.43
CA GLU A 31 -32.67 -5.02 4.51
C GLU A 31 -32.22 -6.43 4.12
N ASP A 32 -32.68 -7.43 4.87
CA ASP A 32 -32.33 -8.83 4.65
C ASP A 32 -32.67 -9.29 3.22
N GLY A 33 -33.83 -8.84 2.71
CA GLY A 33 -34.27 -9.12 1.35
C GLY A 33 -33.34 -8.52 0.29
N PHE A 34 -32.82 -7.31 0.51
CA PHE A 34 -31.86 -6.67 -0.37
C PHE A 34 -30.51 -7.40 -0.33
N ALA A 35 -29.99 -7.68 0.87
CA ALA A 35 -28.73 -8.37 1.05
C ALA A 35 -28.72 -9.73 0.34
N LYS A 36 -29.82 -10.50 0.47
CA LYS A 36 -30.00 -11.78 -0.23
C LYS A 36 -29.99 -11.63 -1.76
N ARG A 37 -30.69 -10.62 -2.32
CA ARG A 37 -30.69 -10.36 -3.78
C ARG A 37 -29.31 -10.03 -4.30
N MET A 38 -28.51 -9.30 -3.52
CA MET A 38 -27.13 -8.94 -3.87
C MET A 38 -26.12 -10.06 -3.56
N SER A 39 -26.59 -11.24 -3.10
CA SER A 39 -25.73 -12.36 -2.70
C SER A 39 -24.71 -11.98 -1.61
N LEU A 40 -25.07 -11.05 -0.73
CA LEU A 40 -24.25 -10.70 0.42
C LEU A 40 -24.35 -11.82 1.48
N PRO A 41 -23.24 -12.18 2.14
CA PRO A 41 -23.28 -13.14 3.24
C PRO A 41 -24.15 -12.64 4.40
N PRO A 42 -24.80 -13.52 5.17
CA PRO A 42 -25.52 -13.13 6.37
C PRO A 42 -24.64 -12.37 7.34
N SER A 43 -25.24 -11.43 8.06
CA SER A 43 -24.54 -10.57 9.01
C SER A 43 -25.36 -10.37 10.29
N THR A 44 -24.71 -9.81 11.32
CA THR A 44 -25.32 -9.54 12.62
C THR A 44 -26.58 -8.70 12.49
N ARG A 45 -27.62 -9.12 13.21
CA ARG A 45 -28.92 -8.45 13.24
C ARG A 45 -28.79 -7.01 13.73
N PHE A 46 -29.49 -6.07 13.10
CA PHE A 46 -29.57 -4.72 13.62
C PHE A 46 -30.40 -4.71 14.92
N PRO A 47 -29.91 -4.16 16.04
CA PRO A 47 -30.61 -4.24 17.32
C PRO A 47 -32.01 -3.61 17.35
N TRP A 48 -32.30 -2.73 16.39
CA TRP A 48 -33.52 -1.91 16.37
C TRP A 48 -34.49 -2.27 15.24
N ASP A 49 -34.13 -3.20 14.35
CA ASP A 49 -35.00 -3.64 13.24
C ASP A 49 -34.75 -5.12 12.93
N THR A 50 -35.80 -5.94 13.05
CA THR A 50 -35.74 -7.38 12.81
C THR A 50 -35.60 -7.77 11.35
N GLU A 51 -35.81 -6.85 10.42
CA GLU A 51 -35.74 -7.08 8.97
C GLU A 51 -34.42 -6.57 8.35
N ARG A 52 -33.47 -6.14 9.19
CA ARG A 52 -32.19 -5.58 8.75
C ARG A 52 -31.00 -6.23 9.44
N SER A 53 -29.86 -6.22 8.76
CA SER A 53 -28.56 -6.61 9.31
C SER A 53 -27.53 -5.50 9.14
N ILE A 54 -26.57 -5.47 10.05
CA ILE A 54 -25.45 -4.51 10.06
C ILE A 54 -24.38 -4.98 9.06
N TYR A 55 -23.81 -4.06 8.28
CA TYR A 55 -22.62 -4.30 7.46
C TYR A 55 -21.62 -3.19 7.67
N TYR A 56 -20.33 -3.48 7.50
CA TYR A 56 -19.29 -2.46 7.46
C TYR A 56 -18.93 -2.08 6.03
N ILE A 57 -18.67 -0.80 5.77
CA ILE A 57 -18.22 -0.35 4.44
C ILE A 57 -16.72 -0.63 4.31
N LYS A 58 -16.33 -1.37 3.28
CA LYS A 58 -14.96 -1.82 3.07
C LYS A 58 -13.93 -0.69 3.03
N GLY A 59 -14.11 0.34 2.20
CA GLY A 59 -13.14 1.43 2.10
C GLY A 59 -12.92 2.16 3.43
N ILE A 60 -13.97 2.31 4.24
CA ILE A 60 -13.87 2.92 5.57
C ILE A 60 -13.18 1.98 6.56
N HIS A 61 -13.47 0.68 6.50
CA HIS A 61 -12.79 -0.34 7.30
C HIS A 61 -11.29 -0.39 6.99
N ASP A 62 -10.91 -0.45 5.71
CA ASP A 62 -9.50 -0.45 5.27
C ASP A 62 -8.77 0.81 5.77
N LEU A 63 -9.40 1.98 5.66
CA LEU A 63 -8.83 3.24 6.13
C LEU A 63 -8.67 3.25 7.65
N HIS A 64 -9.65 2.74 8.39
CA HIS A 64 -9.56 2.58 9.85
C HIS A 64 -8.40 1.65 10.25
N CYS A 65 -8.27 0.51 9.60
CA CYS A 65 -7.15 -0.42 9.82
C CYS A 65 -5.80 0.23 9.50
N LEU A 66 -5.70 0.98 8.40
CA LEU A 66 -4.48 1.69 8.04
C LEU A 66 -4.07 2.73 9.10
N LYS A 67 -5.04 3.46 9.67
CA LYS A 67 -4.81 4.36 10.82
C LYS A 67 -4.19 3.61 12.00
N LEU A 68 -4.71 2.43 12.34
CA LEU A 68 -4.18 1.61 13.44
C LEU A 68 -2.76 1.08 13.17
N VAL A 69 -2.51 0.58 11.94
CA VAL A 69 -1.18 0.11 11.53
C VAL A 69 -0.16 1.24 11.62
N ARG A 70 -0.49 2.42 11.08
CA ARG A 70 0.36 3.61 11.18
C ARG A 70 0.68 3.94 12.64
N LYS A 71 -0.35 4.00 13.51
CA LYS A 71 -0.18 4.34 14.94
C LYS A 71 0.72 3.34 15.68
N ALA A 72 0.62 2.05 15.34
CA ALA A 72 1.48 1.00 15.88
C ALA A 72 2.95 1.17 15.43
N ILE A 73 3.19 1.48 14.16
CA ILE A 73 4.54 1.74 13.62
C ILE A 73 5.17 2.95 14.31
N VAL A 74 4.47 4.09 14.32
CA VAL A 74 4.97 5.34 14.94
C VAL A 74 5.28 5.11 16.42
N SER A 75 4.37 4.46 17.14
CA SER A 75 4.52 4.23 18.58
C SER A 75 5.67 3.29 18.91
N LYS A 76 5.92 2.27 18.06
CA LYS A 76 7.03 1.32 18.23
C LYS A 76 8.38 1.94 17.85
N HIS A 77 8.41 2.82 16.85
CA HIS A 77 9.64 3.46 16.41
C HIS A 77 10.12 4.57 17.37
N LYS A 78 9.22 5.16 18.16
CA LYS A 78 9.59 6.06 19.26
C LYS A 78 10.45 5.33 20.31
N GLY A 79 11.77 5.41 20.15
CA GLY A 79 12.77 4.78 21.02
C GLY A 79 13.54 3.60 20.42
N ASP A 80 13.37 3.31 19.12
CA ASP A 80 14.06 2.22 18.43
C ASP A 80 15.25 2.74 17.60
N PRO A 81 16.50 2.29 17.84
CA PRO A 81 17.68 2.73 17.10
C PRO A 81 17.84 2.08 15.72
N ARG A 82 16.92 1.20 15.29
CA ARG A 82 17.04 0.50 14.00
C ARG A 82 16.82 1.42 12.79
N PRO A 83 17.54 1.20 11.67
CA PRO A 83 17.66 2.14 10.57
C PRO A 83 16.53 2.06 9.52
N PHE A 84 15.32 1.60 9.87
CA PHE A 84 14.23 1.69 8.90
C PHE A 84 13.91 3.15 8.64
N ASN A 85 13.98 3.56 7.36
CA ASN A 85 13.71 4.93 6.96
C ASN A 85 12.21 5.24 7.15
N LEU A 86 11.86 5.85 8.30
CA LEU A 86 10.48 6.23 8.62
C LEU A 86 9.87 7.16 7.58
N LEU A 87 10.68 7.99 6.90
CA LEU A 87 10.17 8.89 5.86
C LEU A 87 9.59 8.08 4.70
N HIS A 88 10.25 6.98 4.30
CA HIS A 88 9.75 6.08 3.28
C HIS A 88 8.48 5.36 3.74
N ILE A 89 8.43 4.89 4.99
CA ILE A 89 7.23 4.25 5.54
C ILE A 89 6.05 5.22 5.58
N TYR A 90 6.24 6.46 6.02
CA TYR A 90 5.16 7.46 6.04
C TYR A 90 4.67 7.81 4.64
N HIS A 91 5.58 7.90 3.67
CA HIS A 91 5.24 8.10 2.27
C HIS A 91 4.33 6.96 1.76
N CYS A 92 4.74 5.71 1.99
CA CYS A 92 3.98 4.53 1.58
C CYS A 92 2.61 4.47 2.25
N LEU A 93 2.52 4.80 3.54
CA LEU A 93 1.23 4.82 4.26
C LEU A 93 0.29 5.91 3.73
N ASP A 94 0.78 7.09 3.36
CA ASP A 94 -0.06 8.10 2.68
C ASP A 94 -0.47 7.64 1.27
N GLY A 95 0.42 6.99 0.52
CA GLY A 95 0.07 6.38 -0.77
C GLY A 95 -1.09 5.39 -0.66
N LEU A 96 -1.01 4.45 0.30
CA LEU A 96 -2.10 3.50 0.57
C LEU A 96 -3.39 4.20 0.99
N ARG A 97 -3.32 5.28 1.78
CA ARG A 97 -4.48 6.10 2.15
C ARG A 97 -5.15 6.69 0.92
N GLN A 98 -4.35 7.25 0.01
CA GLN A 98 -4.85 7.82 -1.25
C GLN A 98 -5.52 6.75 -2.11
N ASP A 99 -4.94 5.56 -2.24
CA ASP A 99 -5.52 4.44 -3.00
C ASP A 99 -6.87 3.98 -2.43
N ILE A 100 -6.97 3.85 -1.11
CA ILE A 100 -8.21 3.48 -0.42
C ILE A 100 -9.29 4.55 -0.68
N MET A 101 -8.95 5.83 -0.53
CA MET A 101 -9.91 6.93 -0.74
C MET A 101 -10.28 7.13 -2.21
N CYS A 102 -9.35 6.88 -3.13
CA CYS A 102 -9.59 6.97 -4.57
C CYS A 102 -10.48 5.82 -5.06
N THR A 103 -10.24 4.60 -4.56
CA THR A 103 -11.04 3.42 -4.91
C THR A 103 -12.45 3.53 -4.32
N ALA A 104 -12.58 4.12 -3.13
CA ALA A 104 -13.85 4.34 -2.42
C ALA A 104 -14.74 3.07 -2.38
N ASP A 105 -14.13 1.93 -2.01
CA ASP A 105 -14.77 0.63 -2.08
C ASP A 105 -16.02 0.58 -1.18
N ASP A 106 -17.19 0.55 -1.81
CA ASP A 106 -18.51 0.58 -1.17
C ASP A 106 -19.04 -0.81 -0.81
N THR A 107 -18.23 -1.86 -0.97
CA THR A 107 -18.61 -3.25 -0.68
C THR A 107 -19.08 -3.41 0.76
N PRO A 108 -20.32 -3.87 1.01
CA PRO A 108 -20.78 -4.18 2.36
C PRO A 108 -20.14 -5.46 2.88
N MET A 109 -19.39 -5.35 3.98
CA MET A 109 -18.73 -6.45 4.67
C MET A 109 -19.63 -7.01 5.77
N PRO A 110 -19.93 -8.32 5.78
CA PRO A 110 -20.67 -8.94 6.87
C PRO A 110 -19.86 -8.86 8.16
N ALA A 111 -20.52 -8.67 9.30
CA ALA A 111 -19.92 -8.59 10.63
C ALA A 111 -20.56 -9.63 11.58
N PRO A 112 -20.51 -10.95 11.25
CA PRO A 112 -21.20 -11.98 12.04
C PRO A 112 -20.52 -12.26 13.38
N VAL A 113 -19.20 -12.02 13.46
CA VAL A 113 -18.38 -12.18 14.65
C VAL A 113 -17.55 -10.92 14.83
N ALA A 114 -17.38 -10.48 16.08
CA ALA A 114 -16.55 -9.33 16.40
C ALA A 114 -15.14 -9.52 15.83
N HIS A 115 -14.60 -8.47 15.21
CA HIS A 115 -13.26 -8.46 14.59
C HIS A 115 -13.06 -9.39 13.38
N GLN A 116 -14.13 -9.98 12.82
CA GLN A 116 -14.07 -10.82 11.61
C GLN A 116 -14.91 -10.24 10.47
N GLY A 117 -14.87 -8.90 10.34
CA GLY A 117 -15.60 -8.19 9.31
C GLY A 117 -15.16 -8.64 7.92
N GLY A 118 -16.07 -9.17 7.11
CA GLY A 118 -15.81 -9.57 5.73
C GLY A 118 -14.86 -10.75 5.55
N ASP A 119 -14.57 -11.50 6.62
CA ASP A 119 -13.75 -12.71 6.55
C ASP A 119 -14.40 -13.74 5.62
N GLY A 120 -13.63 -14.27 4.67
CA GLY A 120 -14.12 -15.21 3.66
C GLY A 120 -15.05 -14.60 2.61
N GLN A 121 -15.28 -13.27 2.62
CA GLN A 121 -16.12 -12.61 1.61
C GLN A 121 -15.44 -12.66 0.24
N LEU A 122 -16.20 -13.09 -0.77
CA LEU A 122 -15.76 -13.04 -2.16
C LEU A 122 -15.47 -11.60 -2.59
N ARG A 123 -14.31 -11.41 -3.24
CA ARG A 123 -13.87 -10.12 -3.77
C ARG A 123 -13.86 -10.16 -5.29
N ARG A 124 -14.18 -9.03 -5.92
CA ARG A 124 -13.97 -8.83 -7.35
C ARG A 124 -12.63 -8.14 -7.54
N CYS A 125 -11.62 -8.90 -7.93
CA CYS A 125 -10.26 -8.41 -8.10
C CYS A 125 -9.98 -8.08 -9.57
N ARG A 126 -9.02 -7.17 -9.79
CA ARG A 126 -8.31 -7.11 -11.07
C ARG A 126 -7.45 -8.37 -11.21
N ASP A 127 -7.23 -8.79 -12.44
CA ASP A 127 -6.42 -9.96 -12.76
C ASP A 127 -4.94 -9.63 -12.54
N TRP A 128 -4.34 -10.26 -11.51
CA TRP A 128 -2.96 -10.02 -11.11
C TRP A 128 -1.96 -10.47 -12.17
N ASP A 129 -2.20 -11.64 -12.77
CA ASP A 129 -1.29 -12.22 -13.74
C ASP A 129 -1.26 -11.38 -15.02
N LYS A 130 -2.38 -10.76 -15.40
CA LYS A 130 -2.41 -9.79 -16.50
C LYS A 130 -1.63 -8.51 -16.20
N LEU A 131 -1.67 -8.01 -14.96
CA LEU A 131 -0.87 -6.87 -14.54
C LEU A 131 0.63 -7.20 -14.65
N ILE A 132 1.05 -8.33 -14.09
CA ILE A 132 2.44 -8.79 -14.17
C ILE A 132 2.87 -9.01 -15.62
N SER A 133 2.04 -9.71 -16.41
CA SER A 133 2.32 -9.98 -17.82
C SER A 133 2.49 -8.71 -18.64
N TRP A 134 1.72 -7.65 -18.34
CA TRP A 134 1.90 -6.34 -18.96
C TRP A 134 3.22 -5.70 -18.53
N ALA A 135 3.48 -5.62 -17.22
CA ALA A 135 4.68 -4.98 -16.67
C ALA A 135 6.00 -5.65 -17.10
N THR A 136 5.98 -6.96 -17.39
CA THR A 136 7.17 -7.73 -17.77
C THR A 136 7.35 -7.95 -19.27
N ARG A 137 6.51 -7.32 -20.11
CA ARG A 137 6.70 -7.39 -21.57
C ARG A 137 8.10 -6.91 -21.96
N PRO A 138 8.79 -7.55 -22.93
CA PRO A 138 10.15 -7.16 -23.29
C PRO A 138 10.33 -5.69 -23.66
N ASP A 139 9.32 -5.06 -24.27
CA ASP A 139 9.34 -3.64 -24.67
C ASP A 139 9.01 -2.66 -23.53
N GLN A 140 8.51 -3.15 -22.40
CA GLN A 140 8.06 -2.35 -21.25
C GLN A 140 8.87 -2.61 -19.97
N HIS A 141 9.46 -3.79 -19.84
CA HIS A 141 10.26 -4.17 -18.68
C HIS A 141 11.47 -3.23 -18.54
N ALA A 142 11.50 -2.49 -17.43
CA ALA A 142 12.49 -1.44 -17.16
C ALA A 142 13.90 -1.97 -16.81
N CYS A 143 14.14 -3.27 -16.96
CA CYS A 143 15.37 -3.95 -16.52
C CYS A 143 15.60 -3.86 -15.00
N TYR A 144 14.51 -3.69 -14.24
CA TYR A 144 14.56 -3.33 -12.83
C TYR A 144 14.41 -4.54 -11.91
N GLU A 145 15.36 -4.74 -11.00
CA GLU A 145 15.28 -5.68 -9.87
C GLU A 145 15.77 -4.99 -8.59
N PHE A 146 15.17 -5.32 -7.45
CA PHE A 146 15.54 -4.75 -6.15
C PHE A 146 15.18 -5.69 -5.00
N ASP A 147 15.76 -5.44 -3.83
CA ASP A 147 15.49 -6.10 -2.56
C ASP A 147 14.64 -5.18 -1.69
N ASP A 148 13.42 -5.60 -1.37
CA ASP A 148 12.46 -4.84 -0.54
C ASP A 148 13.01 -4.45 0.84
N TYR A 149 14.04 -5.13 1.34
CA TYR A 149 14.58 -4.96 2.68
C TYR A 149 15.92 -4.24 2.73
N ARG A 150 16.43 -3.77 1.59
CA ARG A 150 17.70 -3.05 1.49
C ARG A 150 17.54 -1.78 0.67
N GLU A 151 18.03 -0.66 1.20
CA GLU A 151 18.05 0.60 0.47
C GLU A 151 19.25 0.63 -0.48
N ALA A 152 18.98 0.74 -1.78
CA ALA A 152 20.03 0.82 -2.79
C ALA A 152 20.69 2.20 -2.76
N THR A 153 22.00 2.23 -2.57
CA THR A 153 22.83 3.45 -2.63
C THR A 153 23.28 3.72 -4.07
N ASN A 154 23.64 2.67 -4.81
CA ASN A 154 23.96 2.73 -6.23
C ASN A 154 22.70 2.41 -7.05
N THR A 155 21.72 3.31 -7.06
CA THR A 155 20.36 3.06 -7.61
C THR A 155 20.33 2.63 -9.07
N LEU A 156 21.32 3.01 -9.88
CA LEU A 156 21.43 2.58 -11.28
C LEU A 156 21.66 1.06 -11.41
N GLU A 157 22.30 0.42 -10.43
CA GLU A 157 22.54 -1.04 -10.44
C GLU A 157 21.23 -1.83 -10.43
N ASN A 158 20.15 -1.28 -9.86
CA ASN A 158 18.84 -1.93 -9.91
C ASN A 158 18.31 -2.06 -11.35
N PHE A 159 18.83 -1.30 -12.32
CA PHE A 159 18.41 -1.34 -13.72
C PHE A 159 19.29 -2.26 -14.59
N ALA A 160 20.11 -3.12 -14.00
CA ALA A 160 21.06 -3.98 -14.69
C ALA A 160 20.48 -5.30 -15.23
N PHE A 161 19.16 -5.51 -15.16
CA PHE A 161 18.54 -6.84 -15.29
C PHE A 161 17.59 -6.90 -16.49
N CYS A 162 18.09 -6.55 -17.68
CA CYS A 162 17.26 -6.61 -18.88
C CYS A 162 16.95 -8.07 -19.28
N PRO A 163 15.68 -8.43 -19.55
CA PRO A 163 15.35 -9.75 -20.04
C PRO A 163 15.94 -9.99 -21.45
N PRO A 164 16.14 -11.25 -21.86
CA PRO A 164 16.84 -11.55 -23.11
C PRO A 164 16.27 -10.91 -24.37
N GLU A 165 14.95 -10.79 -24.43
CA GLU A 165 14.21 -10.23 -25.55
C GLU A 165 14.07 -8.70 -25.47
N SER A 166 14.58 -8.06 -24.41
CA SER A 166 14.49 -6.61 -24.25
C SER A 166 15.22 -5.89 -25.39
N PRO A 167 14.60 -4.86 -26.02
CA PRO A 167 15.27 -4.06 -27.03
C PRO A 167 16.43 -3.24 -26.44
N TYR A 168 16.46 -3.06 -25.11
CA TYR A 168 17.47 -2.27 -24.40
C TYR A 168 18.65 -3.10 -23.88
N ARG A 169 18.55 -4.43 -23.92
CA ARG A 169 19.56 -5.34 -23.33
C ARG A 169 20.98 -5.04 -23.80
N LYS A 170 21.19 -4.90 -25.12
CA LYS A 170 22.52 -4.62 -25.68
C LYS A 170 23.11 -3.29 -25.19
N PHE A 171 22.26 -2.28 -25.00
CA PHE A 171 22.70 -0.97 -24.52
C PHE A 171 23.06 -1.03 -23.04
N GLN A 172 22.21 -1.67 -22.23
CA GLN A 172 22.45 -1.87 -20.81
C GLN A 172 23.74 -2.69 -20.57
N GLU A 173 23.92 -3.81 -21.25
CA GLU A 173 25.14 -4.64 -21.15
C GLU A 173 26.40 -3.83 -21.53
N ALA A 174 26.34 -3.05 -22.61
CA ALA A 174 27.47 -2.22 -23.04
C ALA A 174 27.82 -1.13 -22.00
N TYR A 175 26.81 -0.52 -21.37
CA TYR A 175 27.01 0.47 -20.31
C TYR A 175 27.77 -0.11 -19.14
N PHE A 176 27.29 -1.24 -18.57
CA PHE A 176 27.94 -1.85 -17.41
C PHE A 176 29.27 -2.54 -17.74
N GLN A 177 29.46 -2.98 -18.99
CA GLN A 177 30.78 -3.44 -19.44
C GLN A 177 31.82 -2.31 -19.45
N TYR A 178 31.41 -1.10 -19.84
CA TYR A 178 32.31 0.06 -19.90
C TYR A 178 32.54 0.70 -18.53
N HIS A 179 31.49 0.89 -17.73
CA HIS A 179 31.55 1.57 -16.44
C HIS A 179 31.87 0.66 -15.26
N GLY A 180 31.69 -0.66 -15.42
CA GLY A 180 31.76 -1.64 -14.35
C GLY A 180 30.49 -1.68 -13.49
N HIS A 181 30.29 -2.80 -12.81
CA HIS A 181 29.25 -2.95 -11.78
C HIS A 181 29.78 -2.51 -10.41
N LYS A 182 28.88 -1.99 -9.60
CA LYS A 182 29.02 -1.78 -8.16
C LYS A 182 28.03 -2.68 -7.41
N ASP A 183 28.25 -2.88 -6.11
CA ASP A 183 27.20 -3.45 -5.27
C ASP A 183 26.10 -2.40 -5.07
N ALA A 184 24.87 -2.74 -5.48
CA ALA A 184 23.69 -1.88 -5.40
C ALA A 184 23.45 -1.32 -3.98
N TYR A 185 23.88 -2.05 -2.95
CA TYR A 185 23.58 -1.79 -1.55
C TYR A 185 24.82 -1.52 -0.69
N GLU A 186 25.97 -1.27 -1.33
CA GLU A 186 27.19 -0.88 -0.60
C GLU A 186 26.95 0.45 0.13
N GLN A 187 27.07 0.45 1.45
CA GLN A 187 26.86 1.67 2.23
C GLN A 187 27.99 2.67 1.94
N SER A 188 27.67 3.84 1.38
CA SER A 188 28.67 4.88 1.17
C SER A 188 29.15 5.41 2.53
N VAL A 189 30.48 5.44 2.73
CA VAL A 189 31.10 5.98 3.95
C VAL A 189 30.88 7.50 4.06
N ASP A 190 30.67 8.16 2.91
CA ASP A 190 30.27 9.56 2.80
C ASP A 190 28.81 9.63 2.36
N ARG A 191 27.97 10.29 3.17
CA ARG A 191 26.58 10.63 2.83
C ARG A 191 26.58 11.74 1.77
N GLU A 192 26.93 11.41 0.53
CA GLU A 192 26.62 12.31 -0.59
C GLU A 192 25.15 12.17 -0.96
N GLU A 193 24.53 13.31 -1.32
CA GLU A 193 23.11 13.44 -1.62
C GLU A 193 22.67 12.43 -2.67
N ILE A 194 21.59 11.70 -2.34
CA ILE A 194 20.87 10.84 -3.27
C ILE A 194 20.44 11.70 -4.46
N VAL A 195 21.02 11.45 -5.63
CA VAL A 195 20.55 12.05 -6.88
C VAL A 195 19.20 11.42 -7.21
N VAL A 196 18.14 12.19 -6.97
CA VAL A 196 16.78 11.86 -7.42
C VAL A 196 16.68 12.25 -8.90
N PHE A 197 16.35 11.28 -9.77
CA PHE A 197 16.01 11.52 -11.17
C PHE A 197 14.56 12.00 -11.31
#